data_AF-A0A3S9VV55-F1
#
_entry.id   AF-A0A3S9VV55-F1
#
_cell.length_a   1.000
_cell.length_b   1.000
_cell.length_c   1.000
_cell.angle_alpha   90.00
_cell.angle_beta   90.00
_cell.angle_gamma   90.00
#
_symmetry.space_group_name_H-M   'P 1'
#
loop_
_entity.id
_entity.type
_entity.pdbx_description
1 polymer ?
#
loop_
_entity_poly.entity_id
_entity_poly.type
_entity_poly.pdbx_seq_one_letter_code
_entity_poly.pdbx_strand_id
1 'polypeptide(L)'
;MRKLLYHIWMPLVFLIACNVHEWPDTPENVTFRLKLSYEKNMTVWEHLYDGTGVTEQGLGDTYDNSRELGKIRYIIRAYPVSEKQRATREYSREFVITKDITEGYDHEVMLDLTPGDYHIMVWSDLLEDENKYPHHAADDFAGITLQGDHEGNNDYLDGFRGTGQISLVADIAEDIPNTLEIPMQRPLAKFEVITNDLAEFIEKEVSRTTAKSNGTKSVPENPASRVNLEDYRIVFHYVGFMPDTYSMFTDKPVDSSTGVTFSSALKVLNNREASLGFDYVFVNGKESAVTIQIGILDKEGTQLSLTQPIEVPLKRNHHTILRGKFLMSEASGGVIINPDFDGDYNLVFP
;
A
#
# COMPACT_ATOMS: atom_id res chain seq x y z
N MET A 1 81.10 -28.89 -67.76
CA MET A 1 81.83 -27.71 -67.22
C MET A 1 80.83 -26.77 -66.58
N ARG A 2 81.09 -26.32 -65.33
CA ARG A 2 80.77 -25.00 -64.71
C ARG A 2 79.40 -24.36 -65.05
N LYS A 3 78.59 -23.81 -64.13
CA LYS A 3 78.76 -23.35 -62.75
C LYS A 3 77.36 -22.94 -62.24
N LEU A 4 77.17 -23.11 -60.94
CA LEU A 4 76.24 -22.45 -60.03
C LEU A 4 75.98 -20.95 -60.35
N LEU A 5 74.72 -20.48 -60.24
CA LEU A 5 74.32 -19.47 -59.24
C LEU A 5 72.78 -19.24 -59.20
N TYR A 6 72.31 -19.02 -57.98
CA TYR A 6 70.93 -18.87 -57.49
C TYR A 6 70.16 -17.67 -58.07
N HIS A 7 68.82 -17.74 -58.12
CA HIS A 7 67.92 -16.73 -57.51
C HIS A 7 66.46 -17.21 -57.38
N ILE A 8 66.06 -17.38 -56.12
CA ILE A 8 64.80 -16.98 -55.48
C ILE A 8 63.50 -17.37 -56.20
N TRP A 9 62.89 -18.43 -55.67
CA TRP A 9 61.52 -18.84 -55.90
C TRP A 9 60.59 -17.94 -55.06
N MET A 10 59.81 -17.08 -55.70
CA MET A 10 58.73 -16.33 -55.05
C MET A 10 57.40 -16.96 -55.48
N PRO A 11 56.69 -17.69 -54.60
CA PRO A 11 55.37 -18.19 -54.94
C PRO A 11 54.39 -17.01 -54.88
N LEU A 12 53.74 -16.76 -56.02
CA LEU A 12 52.58 -15.87 -56.13
C LEU A 12 51.40 -16.53 -55.41
N VAL A 13 51.28 -16.31 -54.10
CA VAL A 13 50.11 -16.74 -53.34
C VAL A 13 49.01 -15.71 -53.57
N PHE A 14 48.03 -16.08 -54.42
CA PHE A 14 46.74 -15.42 -54.45
C PHE A 14 46.02 -15.69 -53.12
N LEU A 15 46.17 -14.78 -52.15
CA LEU A 15 45.27 -14.69 -51.02
C LEU A 15 43.98 -14.02 -51.52
N ILE A 16 43.06 -14.83 -52.04
CA ILE A 16 41.64 -14.47 -52.02
C ILE A 16 41.19 -14.71 -50.57
N ALA A 17 41.57 -13.78 -49.69
CA ALA A 17 40.86 -13.65 -48.43
C ALA A 17 39.51 -13.03 -48.80
N CYS A 18 38.50 -13.87 -49.02
CA CYS A 18 37.13 -13.45 -48.83
C CYS A 18 37.02 -13.04 -47.36
N ASN A 19 37.28 -11.76 -47.08
CA ASN A 19 36.78 -11.12 -45.87
C ASN A 19 35.26 -11.17 -45.99
N VAL A 20 34.67 -12.27 -45.52
CA VAL A 20 33.32 -12.24 -45.01
C VAL A 20 33.40 -11.30 -43.81
N HIS A 21 33.17 -10.01 -44.04
CA HIS A 21 32.65 -9.16 -42.98
C HIS A 21 31.27 -9.73 -42.67
N GLU A 22 31.22 -10.64 -41.70
CA GLU A 22 30.00 -10.92 -40.99
C GLU A 22 29.69 -9.63 -40.23
N TRP A 23 28.79 -8.83 -40.81
CA TRP A 23 28.28 -7.64 -40.13
C TRP A 23 27.65 -8.11 -38.83
N PRO A 24 27.88 -7.41 -37.70
CA PRO A 24 27.23 -7.78 -36.45
C PRO A 24 25.72 -7.85 -36.71
N ASP A 25 25.12 -8.99 -36.37
CA ASP A 25 23.68 -9.15 -36.46
C ASP A 25 23.01 -8.04 -35.64
N THR A 26 21.97 -7.42 -36.21
CA THR A 26 21.16 -6.46 -35.45
C THR A 26 20.62 -7.16 -34.21
N PRO A 27 20.82 -6.60 -33.01
CA PRO A 27 20.47 -7.29 -31.79
C PRO A 27 18.95 -7.53 -31.72
N GLU A 28 18.56 -8.75 -31.34
CA GLU A 28 17.15 -9.15 -31.20
C GLU A 28 16.45 -8.37 -30.09
N ASN A 29 17.20 -8.04 -29.02
CA ASN A 29 16.75 -7.19 -27.93
C ASN A 29 17.68 -6.00 -27.75
N VAL A 30 17.12 -4.87 -27.36
CA VAL A 30 17.81 -3.66 -26.96
C VAL A 30 17.72 -3.55 -25.44
N THR A 31 18.88 -3.43 -24.79
CA THR A 31 18.94 -3.17 -23.35
C THR A 31 18.66 -1.70 -23.09
N PHE A 32 17.81 -1.42 -22.12
CA PHE A 32 17.56 -0.07 -21.62
C PHE A 32 17.61 -0.03 -20.10
N ARG A 33 17.89 1.14 -19.56
CA ARG A 33 17.93 1.43 -18.13
C ARG A 33 16.59 1.98 -17.67
N LEU A 34 15.93 1.29 -16.75
CA LEU A 34 14.74 1.78 -16.07
C LEU A 34 15.13 2.32 -14.69
N LYS A 35 14.81 3.58 -14.42
CA LYS A 35 14.95 4.21 -13.11
C LYS A 35 13.57 4.52 -12.53
N LEU A 36 13.33 4.05 -11.32
CA LEU A 36 12.11 4.25 -10.56
C LEU A 36 12.41 5.16 -9.37
N SER A 37 11.73 6.30 -9.27
CA SER A 37 11.88 7.26 -8.17
C SER A 37 10.61 7.32 -7.34
N TYR A 38 10.72 7.17 -6.01
CA TYR A 38 9.56 7.01 -5.13
C TYR A 38 9.28 8.24 -4.28
N GLU A 39 8.02 8.70 -4.32
CA GLU A 39 7.49 9.65 -3.33
C GLU A 39 7.10 8.90 -2.05
N LYS A 40 8.04 8.75 -1.12
CA LYS A 40 7.81 8.00 0.13
C LYS A 40 6.91 8.74 1.13
N ASN A 41 6.95 10.06 1.10
CA ASN A 41 6.24 10.90 2.06
C ASN A 41 4.77 11.07 1.66
N MET A 42 3.92 11.16 2.67
CA MET A 42 2.51 11.51 2.53
C MET A 42 2.26 12.87 3.17
N THR A 43 1.31 13.63 2.62
CA THR A 43 0.86 14.86 3.28
C THR A 43 -0.11 14.50 4.40
N VAL A 44 0.16 14.95 5.63
CA VAL A 44 -0.80 14.76 6.74
C VAL A 44 -2.03 15.64 6.51
N TRP A 45 -3.22 15.07 6.72
CA TRP A 45 -4.50 15.75 6.56
C TRP A 45 -5.37 15.56 7.81
N GLU A 46 -5.36 16.54 8.70
CA GLU A 46 -5.96 16.43 10.03
C GLU A 46 -7.45 16.75 9.99
N HIS A 47 -8.22 15.91 10.67
CA HIS A 47 -9.67 16.04 10.85
C HIS A 47 -10.06 15.80 12.29
N LEU A 48 -11.12 16.49 12.73
CA LEU A 48 -11.74 16.30 14.03
C LEU A 48 -13.13 15.68 13.85
N TYR A 49 -13.41 14.62 14.60
CA TYR A 49 -14.74 14.04 14.76
C TYR A 49 -15.34 14.46 16.10
N ASP A 50 -16.51 15.08 16.07
CA ASP A 50 -17.20 15.60 17.26
C ASP A 50 -18.26 14.65 17.84
N GLY A 51 -18.39 13.45 17.28
CA GLY A 51 -19.44 12.49 17.61
C GLY A 51 -20.62 12.47 16.62
N THR A 52 -20.70 13.46 15.72
CA THR A 52 -21.77 13.58 14.72
C THR A 52 -21.26 13.86 13.31
N GLY A 53 -20.16 14.60 13.18
CA GLY A 53 -19.61 14.99 11.89
C GLY A 53 -18.10 15.11 11.93
N VAL A 54 -17.50 15.14 10.74
CA VAL A 54 -16.06 15.29 10.53
C VAL A 54 -15.78 16.69 10.01
N THR A 55 -14.85 17.40 10.65
CA THR A 55 -14.42 18.75 10.27
C THR A 55 -12.93 18.78 9.96
N GLU A 56 -12.57 19.21 8.75
CA GLU A 56 -11.18 19.43 8.34
C GLU A 56 -10.50 20.48 9.23
N GLN A 57 -9.33 20.14 9.76
CA GLN A 57 -8.47 21.05 10.53
C GLN A 57 -7.33 21.63 9.68
N GLY A 58 -7.00 20.97 8.57
CA GLY A 58 -6.04 21.43 7.57
C GLY A 58 -4.93 20.43 7.29
N LEU A 59 -3.93 20.87 6.52
CA LEU A 59 -2.76 20.07 6.18
C LEU A 59 -1.67 20.22 7.25
N GLY A 60 -1.10 19.10 7.65
CA GLY A 60 0.06 19.04 8.54
C GLY A 60 1.38 18.91 7.79
N ASP A 61 2.42 18.52 8.53
CA ASP A 61 3.73 18.21 7.97
C ASP A 61 3.70 16.90 7.14
N THR A 62 4.85 16.55 6.57
CA THR A 62 5.01 15.28 5.85
C THR A 62 5.14 14.10 6.82
N TYR A 63 4.43 13.02 6.52
CA TYR A 63 4.57 11.73 7.19
C TYR A 63 5.42 10.78 6.35
N ASP A 64 6.52 10.28 6.92
CA ASP A 64 7.35 9.25 6.28
C ASP A 64 6.72 7.87 6.50
N ASN A 65 6.16 7.29 5.43
CA ASN A 65 5.54 5.97 5.45
C ASN A 65 6.51 4.85 5.05
N SER A 66 7.82 5.11 4.98
CA SER A 66 8.79 4.09 4.59
C SER A 66 8.92 2.98 5.63
N ARG A 67 9.21 1.77 5.16
CA ARG A 67 9.52 0.60 6.00
C ARG A 67 11.02 0.40 6.10
N GLU A 68 11.44 -0.22 7.19
CA GLU A 68 12.85 -0.55 7.44
C GLU A 68 13.19 -1.99 7.02
N LEU A 69 12.19 -2.87 6.97
CA LEU A 69 12.32 -4.29 6.67
C LEU A 69 11.29 -4.71 5.62
N GLY A 70 11.52 -5.88 5.04
CA GLY A 70 10.69 -6.47 3.99
C GLY A 70 11.27 -6.25 2.60
N LYS A 71 10.45 -6.45 1.58
CA LYS A 71 10.84 -6.37 0.18
C LYS A 71 9.86 -5.53 -0.62
N ILE A 72 10.34 -4.97 -1.72
CA ILE A 72 9.51 -4.32 -2.74
C ILE A 72 9.46 -5.28 -3.92
N ARG A 73 8.25 -5.66 -4.32
CA ARG A 73 8.01 -6.38 -5.58
C ARG A 73 7.70 -5.36 -6.66
N TYR A 74 8.25 -5.57 -7.85
CA TYR A 74 8.07 -4.74 -9.03
C TYR A 74 7.51 -5.62 -10.14
N ILE A 75 6.36 -5.24 -10.70
CA ILE A 75 5.79 -5.85 -11.89
C ILE A 75 5.85 -4.81 -12.99
N ILE A 76 6.68 -5.06 -13.99
CA ILE A 76 6.98 -4.13 -15.08
C ILE A 76 6.47 -4.74 -16.38
N ARG A 77 5.55 -4.05 -17.05
CA ARG A 77 4.93 -4.53 -18.29
C ARG A 77 5.18 -3.54 -19.42
N ALA A 78 5.63 -4.07 -20.55
CA ALA A 78 5.84 -3.32 -21.78
C ALA A 78 4.67 -3.55 -22.74
N TYR A 79 3.91 -2.49 -23.03
CA TYR A 79 2.78 -2.51 -23.96
C TYR A 79 3.21 -1.86 -25.28
N PRO A 80 3.22 -2.59 -26.41
CA PRO A 80 3.54 -2.00 -27.71
C PRO A 80 2.60 -0.85 -28.06
N VAL A 81 3.16 0.25 -28.56
CA VAL A 81 2.38 1.36 -29.10
C VAL A 81 2.00 1.03 -30.56
N SER A 82 0.73 0.75 -30.84
CA SER A 82 0.28 0.53 -32.22
C SER A 82 -0.06 1.86 -32.93
N GLU A 83 0.20 1.96 -34.23
CA GLU A 83 -0.18 3.12 -35.08
C GLU A 83 -1.69 3.43 -35.03
N LYS A 84 -2.52 2.46 -34.62
CA LYS A 84 -3.97 2.63 -34.45
C LYS A 84 -4.36 3.07 -33.04
N GLN A 85 -3.52 3.81 -32.30
CA GLN A 85 -3.78 4.55 -31.04
C GLN A 85 -4.55 3.85 -29.89
N ARG A 86 -5.04 2.62 -30.06
CA ARG A 86 -5.49 1.76 -28.98
C ARG A 86 -4.23 1.08 -28.46
N ALA A 87 -3.83 1.48 -27.26
CA ALA A 87 -2.95 0.65 -26.44
C ALA A 87 -3.55 -0.77 -26.46
N THR A 88 -2.82 -1.73 -27.03
CA THR A 88 -3.18 -3.14 -26.85
C THR A 88 -3.17 -3.41 -25.36
N ARG A 89 -4.21 -4.06 -24.84
CA ARG A 89 -4.23 -4.48 -23.43
C ARG A 89 -3.31 -5.66 -23.16
N GLU A 90 -2.69 -6.18 -24.21
CA GLU A 90 -1.68 -7.23 -24.14
C GLU A 90 -0.31 -6.57 -24.08
N TYR A 91 0.44 -6.92 -23.03
CA TYR A 91 1.86 -6.62 -22.93
C TYR A 91 2.65 -7.60 -23.78
N SER A 92 3.74 -7.16 -24.40
CA SER A 92 4.66 -8.05 -25.13
C SER A 92 5.67 -8.73 -24.21
N ARG A 93 5.97 -8.12 -23.06
CA ARG A 93 6.90 -8.65 -22.07
C ARG A 93 6.56 -8.17 -20.66
N GLU A 94 6.78 -9.04 -19.69
CA GLU A 94 6.67 -8.78 -18.27
C GLU A 94 8.00 -9.10 -17.57
N PHE A 95 8.35 -8.29 -16.59
CA PHE A 95 9.42 -8.53 -15.64
C PHE A 95 8.86 -8.47 -14.23
N VAL A 96 9.14 -9.49 -13.43
CA VAL A 96 8.82 -9.51 -12.00
C VAL A 96 10.13 -9.55 -11.23
N ILE A 97 10.38 -8.51 -10.46
CA ILE A 97 11.62 -8.31 -9.71
C ILE A 97 11.27 -8.09 -8.26
N THR A 98 12.16 -8.49 -7.36
CA THR A 98 12.03 -8.19 -5.93
C THR A 98 13.34 -7.61 -5.43
N LYS A 99 13.26 -6.58 -4.58
CA LYS A 99 14.40 -5.90 -3.98
C LYS A 99 14.21 -5.77 -2.47
N ASP A 100 15.27 -5.91 -1.70
CA ASP A 100 15.21 -5.66 -0.26
C ASP A 100 14.96 -4.18 0.02
N ILE A 101 14.09 -3.87 1.00
CA ILE A 101 13.77 -2.49 1.37
C ILE A 101 15.00 -1.78 1.97
N THR A 102 15.92 -2.52 2.58
CA THR A 102 17.17 -1.98 3.14
C THR A 102 18.10 -1.39 2.07
N GLU A 103 17.92 -1.75 0.80
CA GLU A 103 18.64 -1.15 -0.34
C GLU A 103 18.04 0.21 -0.78
N GLY A 104 16.96 0.66 -0.14
CA GLY A 104 16.24 1.89 -0.45
C GLY A 104 15.05 1.67 -1.38
N TYR A 105 14.16 2.66 -1.52
CA TYR A 105 12.96 2.53 -2.37
C TYR A 105 13.28 2.72 -3.85
N ASP A 106 14.07 3.73 -4.19
CA ASP A 106 14.48 4.00 -5.57
C ASP A 106 15.20 2.78 -6.16
N HIS A 107 14.91 2.49 -7.43
CA HIS A 107 15.43 1.30 -8.09
C HIS A 107 15.90 1.61 -9.50
N GLU A 108 17.09 1.11 -9.84
CA GLU A 108 17.62 1.14 -11.19
C GLU A 108 17.85 -0.30 -11.66
N VAL A 109 17.36 -0.63 -12.85
CA VAL A 109 17.48 -1.96 -13.42
C VAL A 109 17.67 -1.89 -14.93
N MET A 110 18.47 -2.82 -15.46
CA MET A 110 18.67 -3.03 -16.89
C MET A 110 17.68 -4.07 -17.40
N LEU A 111 16.92 -3.74 -18.44
CA LEU A 111 15.89 -4.60 -19.02
C LEU A 111 16.09 -4.72 -20.52
N ASP A 112 15.70 -5.86 -21.07
CA ASP A 112 15.83 -6.16 -22.50
C ASP A 112 14.46 -6.24 -23.17
N LEU A 113 14.26 -5.50 -24.26
CA LEU A 113 13.03 -5.54 -25.06
C LEU A 113 13.37 -5.60 -26.54
N THR A 114 12.49 -6.18 -27.35
CA THR A 114 12.64 -6.11 -28.81
C THR A 114 12.55 -4.65 -29.27
N PRO A 115 13.22 -4.25 -30.36
CA PRO A 115 13.09 -2.90 -30.91
C PRO A 115 11.62 -2.52 -31.14
N GLY A 116 11.27 -1.27 -30.83
CA GLY A 116 9.90 -0.76 -30.95
C GLY A 116 9.58 0.35 -29.95
N ASP A 117 8.36 0.87 -30.06
CA ASP A 117 7.80 1.87 -29.16
C ASP A 117 6.92 1.21 -28.10
N TYR A 118 7.15 1.55 -26.84
CA TYR A 118 6.44 0.95 -25.72
C TYR A 118 5.87 1.99 -24.76
N HIS A 119 4.68 1.70 -24.26
CA HIS A 119 4.20 2.23 -23.00
C HIS A 119 4.59 1.26 -21.89
N ILE A 120 5.44 1.73 -20.97
CA ILE A 120 5.86 0.95 -19.81
C ILE A 120 4.94 1.29 -18.65
N MET A 121 4.35 0.27 -18.02
CA MET A 121 3.59 0.41 -16.78
C MET A 121 4.28 -0.39 -15.69
N VAL A 122 4.35 0.18 -14.50
CA VAL A 122 5.01 -0.41 -13.34
C VAL A 122 4.05 -0.38 -12.16
N TRP A 123 3.78 -1.55 -11.59
CA TRP A 123 3.17 -1.71 -10.27
C TRP A 123 4.26 -2.13 -9.30
N SER A 124 4.29 -1.51 -8.12
CA SER A 124 5.15 -1.95 -7.03
C SER A 124 4.37 -2.04 -5.72
N ASP A 125 4.59 -3.09 -4.95
CA ASP A 125 4.00 -3.25 -3.62
C ASP A 125 4.99 -3.85 -2.62
N LEU A 126 4.65 -3.72 -1.34
CA LEU A 126 5.50 -4.15 -0.25
C LEU A 126 5.16 -5.60 0.16
N LEU A 127 6.19 -6.35 0.49
CA LEU A 127 6.11 -7.72 1.01
C LEU A 127 6.77 -7.76 2.39
N GLU A 128 6.06 -8.23 3.40
CA GLU A 128 6.60 -8.38 4.75
C GLU A 128 7.63 -9.52 4.83
N ASP A 129 7.35 -10.63 4.16
CA ASP A 129 8.18 -11.84 4.08
C ASP A 129 7.99 -12.47 2.69
N GLU A 130 9.02 -13.12 2.14
CA GLU A 130 8.92 -13.90 0.90
C GLU A 130 7.93 -15.06 0.97
N ASN A 131 7.66 -15.56 2.19
CA ASN A 131 6.74 -16.67 2.42
C ASN A 131 5.28 -16.25 2.55
N LYS A 132 5.01 -14.94 2.69
CA LYS A 132 3.64 -14.43 2.71
C LYS A 132 3.19 -14.11 1.29
N TYR A 133 1.92 -14.39 1.01
CA TYR A 133 1.31 -13.92 -0.22
C TYR A 133 1.28 -12.39 -0.22
N PRO A 134 1.50 -11.74 -1.38
CA PRO A 134 1.34 -10.30 -1.52
C PRO A 134 -0.05 -9.84 -1.08
N HIS A 135 -0.22 -8.57 -0.70
CA HIS A 135 -1.57 -8.07 -0.42
C HIS A 135 -2.38 -7.73 -1.69
N HIS A 136 -1.70 -7.54 -2.82
CA HIS A 136 -2.32 -7.22 -4.10
C HIS A 136 -2.13 -8.34 -5.13
N ALA A 137 -3.24 -8.86 -5.64
CA ALA A 137 -3.30 -9.64 -6.87
C ALA A 137 -3.12 -8.67 -8.06
N ALA A 138 -1.94 -8.69 -8.66
CA ALA A 138 -1.53 -7.74 -9.71
C ALA A 138 -1.20 -8.45 -11.04
N ASP A 139 -1.81 -9.61 -11.27
CA ASP A 139 -1.74 -10.39 -12.51
C ASP A 139 -2.47 -9.72 -13.68
N ASP A 140 -3.44 -8.84 -13.44
CA ASP A 140 -4.06 -7.98 -14.46
C ASP A 140 -4.00 -6.50 -14.05
N PHE A 141 -3.39 -5.67 -14.90
CA PHE A 141 -3.31 -4.22 -14.68
C PHE A 141 -4.66 -3.51 -14.93
N ALA A 142 -5.64 -4.21 -15.49
CA ALA A 142 -7.02 -3.74 -15.53
C ALA A 142 -7.72 -3.83 -14.18
N GLY A 143 -7.28 -4.71 -13.27
CA GLY A 143 -7.87 -4.92 -11.95
C GLY A 143 -6.87 -5.53 -10.96
N ILE A 144 -6.09 -4.66 -10.33
CA ILE A 144 -5.21 -5.01 -9.22
C ILE A 144 -6.07 -5.06 -7.95
N THR A 145 -6.25 -6.25 -7.38
CA THR A 145 -7.27 -6.52 -6.36
C THR A 145 -6.62 -6.85 -5.01
N LEU A 146 -7.18 -6.37 -3.91
CA LEU A 146 -6.80 -6.83 -2.57
C LEU A 146 -7.14 -8.32 -2.43
N GLN A 147 -6.19 -9.13 -1.97
CA GLN A 147 -6.35 -10.59 -1.90
C GLN A 147 -6.33 -11.14 -0.48
N GLY A 148 -7.05 -12.25 -0.28
CA GLY A 148 -7.20 -12.88 1.03
C GLY A 148 -8.24 -12.17 1.91
N ASP A 149 -8.22 -12.48 3.20
CA ASP A 149 -8.97 -11.72 4.19
C ASP A 149 -8.35 -10.33 4.34
N HIS A 150 -9.18 -9.30 4.51
CA HIS A 150 -8.68 -7.93 4.57
C HIS A 150 -7.90 -7.67 5.87
N GLU A 151 -6.60 -7.44 5.73
CA GLU A 151 -5.66 -7.22 6.84
C GLU A 151 -5.31 -5.72 6.97
N GLY A 152 -6.30 -4.89 7.31
CA GLY A 152 -6.05 -3.50 7.69
C GLY A 152 -5.08 -3.39 8.88
N ASN A 153 -4.68 -2.16 9.23
CA ASN A 153 -3.64 -1.88 10.23
C ASN A 153 -2.28 -2.56 9.91
N ASN A 154 -1.97 -2.67 8.62
CA ASN A 154 -0.74 -3.25 8.10
C ASN A 154 -0.09 -2.29 7.09
N ASP A 155 1.11 -1.79 7.38
CA ASP A 155 1.81 -0.88 6.48
C ASP A 155 2.36 -1.54 5.20
N TYR A 156 2.38 -2.87 5.11
CA TYR A 156 2.73 -3.60 3.89
C TYR A 156 1.59 -3.61 2.84
N LEU A 157 0.43 -3.03 3.15
CA LEU A 157 -0.61 -2.69 2.17
C LEU A 157 -0.26 -1.50 1.28
N ASP A 158 0.83 -0.77 1.55
CA ASP A 158 1.24 0.34 0.68
C ASP A 158 1.66 -0.17 -0.71
N GLY A 159 1.48 0.69 -1.71
CA GLY A 159 1.63 0.34 -3.12
C GLY A 159 1.81 1.58 -3.99
N PHE A 160 2.48 1.38 -5.12
CA PHE A 160 2.89 2.44 -6.03
C PHE A 160 2.63 2.04 -7.47
N ARG A 161 2.32 3.06 -8.27
CA ARG A 161 2.16 2.92 -9.71
C ARG A 161 2.96 3.97 -10.45
N GLY A 162 3.48 3.59 -11.62
CA GLY A 162 4.21 4.48 -12.51
C GLY A 162 4.01 4.09 -13.96
N THR A 163 4.09 5.08 -14.85
CA THR A 163 3.99 4.84 -16.30
C THR A 163 4.96 5.73 -17.06
N GLY A 164 5.52 5.23 -18.15
CA GLY A 164 6.43 5.95 -19.03
C GLY A 164 6.31 5.49 -20.49
N GLN A 165 7.01 6.17 -21.38
CA GLN A 165 7.12 5.76 -22.79
C GLN A 165 8.58 5.72 -23.20
N ILE A 166 8.95 4.72 -24.00
CA ILE A 166 10.31 4.56 -24.52
C ILE A 166 10.27 4.04 -25.96
N SER A 167 11.19 4.54 -26.78
CA SER A 167 11.43 4.08 -28.15
C SER A 167 12.79 3.39 -28.19
N LEU A 168 12.81 2.14 -28.63
CA LEU A 168 14.01 1.31 -28.70
C LEU A 168 14.34 1.00 -30.16
N VAL A 169 15.55 1.33 -30.58
CA VAL A 169 16.06 1.08 -31.93
C VAL A 169 17.18 0.06 -31.83
N ALA A 170 17.17 -0.96 -32.70
CA ALA A 170 18.32 -1.84 -32.84
C ALA A 170 19.44 -1.05 -33.54
N ASP A 171 20.51 -0.77 -32.80
CA ASP A 171 21.75 -0.25 -33.34
C ASP A 171 22.90 -1.23 -33.02
N ILE A 172 23.89 -1.26 -33.91
CA ILE A 172 25.10 -2.08 -33.83
C ILE A 172 26.28 -1.32 -33.21
N ALA A 173 26.13 -0.03 -32.93
CA ALA A 173 27.12 0.76 -32.20
C ALA A 173 27.11 0.45 -30.70
N GLU A 174 28.26 0.57 -30.02
CA GLU A 174 28.35 0.60 -28.55
C GLU A 174 27.60 1.85 -28.05
N ASP A 175 26.30 1.72 -27.82
CA ASP A 175 25.46 2.81 -27.36
C ASP A 175 25.29 2.78 -25.83
N ILE A 176 25.20 3.96 -25.24
CA ILE A 176 24.81 4.11 -23.85
C ILE A 176 23.34 3.70 -23.78
N PRO A 177 22.96 2.70 -22.95
CA PRO A 177 21.58 2.23 -22.90
C PRO A 177 20.59 3.37 -22.67
N ASN A 178 19.54 3.43 -23.49
CA ASN A 178 18.44 4.40 -23.32
C ASN A 178 17.95 4.37 -21.88
N THR A 179 17.75 5.54 -21.27
CA THR A 179 17.27 5.63 -19.89
C THR A 179 15.82 6.12 -19.85
N LEU A 180 14.95 5.35 -19.21
CA LEU A 180 13.59 5.76 -18.88
C LEU A 180 13.49 5.98 -17.37
N GLU A 181 13.12 7.20 -16.98
CA GLU A 181 12.86 7.56 -15.59
C GLU A 181 11.34 7.62 -15.36
N ILE A 182 10.82 6.85 -14.39
CA ILE A 182 9.40 6.81 -14.05
C ILE A 182 9.23 7.23 -12.58
N PRO A 183 8.51 8.34 -12.31
CA PRO A 183 8.10 8.67 -10.96
C PRO A 183 6.99 7.70 -10.51
N MET A 184 7.22 7.08 -9.36
CA MET A 184 6.31 6.14 -8.71
C MET A 184 5.44 6.90 -7.71
N GLN A 185 4.13 6.80 -7.89
CA GLN A 185 3.12 7.53 -7.12
C GLN A 185 2.17 6.56 -6.44
N ARG A 186 1.71 6.89 -5.23
CA ARG A 186 0.67 6.09 -4.56
C ARG A 186 -0.68 6.22 -5.27
N PRO A 187 -1.37 5.13 -5.57
CA PRO A 187 -2.79 5.14 -5.92
C PRO A 187 -3.69 5.08 -4.67
N LEU A 188 -3.09 5.02 -3.48
CA LEU A 188 -3.75 4.82 -2.20
C LEU A 188 -3.83 6.13 -1.39
N ALA A 189 -4.79 6.18 -0.48
CA ALA A 189 -4.82 7.09 0.67
C ALA A 189 -4.65 6.26 1.95
N LYS A 190 -4.02 6.82 2.97
CA LYS A 190 -3.95 6.22 4.31
C LYS A 190 -4.90 7.00 5.21
N PHE A 191 -5.72 6.33 6.01
CA PHE A 191 -6.36 6.97 7.15
C PHE A 191 -5.91 6.33 8.44
N GLU A 192 -5.78 7.10 9.51
CA GLU A 192 -5.51 6.62 10.87
C GLU A 192 -6.49 7.28 11.84
N VAL A 193 -7.12 6.46 12.68
CA VAL A 193 -8.05 6.95 13.69
C VAL A 193 -7.35 7.04 15.04
N ILE A 194 -7.34 8.23 15.62
CA ILE A 194 -6.72 8.52 16.92
C ILE A 194 -7.79 8.95 17.90
N THR A 195 -7.89 8.21 19.00
CA THR A 195 -8.80 8.59 20.09
C THR A 195 -8.13 9.58 21.03
N ASN A 196 -8.89 10.50 21.63
CA ASN A 196 -8.40 11.47 22.61
C ASN A 196 -9.06 11.35 24.00
N ASP A 197 -9.86 10.30 24.22
CA ASP A 197 -10.54 9.94 25.46
C ASP A 197 -9.91 8.72 26.17
N LEU A 198 -8.63 8.41 25.90
CA LEU A 198 -7.94 7.26 26.51
C LEU A 198 -7.95 7.31 28.04
N ALA A 199 -7.71 8.49 28.61
CA ALA A 199 -7.72 8.66 30.06
C ALA A 199 -9.10 8.39 30.68
N GLU A 200 -10.16 8.87 30.03
CA GLU A 200 -11.56 8.67 30.45
C GLU A 200 -11.94 7.17 30.38
N PHE A 201 -11.49 6.50 29.32
CA PHE A 201 -11.68 5.06 29.15
C PHE A 201 -11.00 4.24 30.24
N ILE A 202 -9.71 4.51 30.51
CA ILE A 202 -8.96 3.83 31.56
C ILE A 202 -9.64 4.02 32.92
N GLU A 203 -10.09 5.24 33.23
CA GLU A 203 -10.80 5.53 34.49
C GLU A 203 -12.09 4.70 34.60
N LYS A 204 -12.91 4.66 33.54
CA LYS A 204 -14.15 3.87 33.50
C LYS A 204 -13.89 2.37 33.71
N GLU A 205 -12.86 1.80 33.08
CA GLU A 205 -12.54 0.38 33.22
C GLU A 205 -11.97 0.02 34.60
N VAL A 206 -11.18 0.92 35.21
CA VAL A 206 -10.74 0.75 36.60
C VAL A 206 -11.95 0.74 37.54
N SER A 207 -12.88 1.68 37.38
CA SER A 207 -14.11 1.72 38.18
C SER A 207 -14.94 0.45 38.01
N ARG A 208 -15.16 -0.01 36.77
CA ARG A 208 -15.89 -1.25 36.48
C ARG A 208 -15.25 -2.47 37.15
N THR A 209 -13.93 -2.59 37.08
CA THR A 209 -13.20 -3.72 37.67
C THR A 209 -13.24 -3.71 39.19
N THR A 210 -13.13 -2.52 39.80
CA THR A 210 -13.27 -2.39 41.27
C THR A 210 -14.65 -2.78 41.77
N ALA A 211 -15.72 -2.38 41.06
CA ALA A 211 -17.09 -2.73 41.39
C ALA A 211 -17.35 -4.24 41.34
N LYS A 212 -16.79 -4.95 40.34
CA LYS A 212 -16.91 -6.42 40.22
C LYS A 212 -16.15 -7.20 41.31
N SER A 213 -15.20 -6.56 42.00
CA SER A 213 -14.30 -7.21 42.98
C SER A 213 -14.69 -7.10 44.46
N ASN A 214 -15.90 -6.62 44.81
CA ASN A 214 -16.38 -6.49 46.19
C ASN A 214 -15.37 -5.85 47.18
N GLY A 215 -14.69 -4.77 46.76
CA GLY A 215 -13.93 -3.89 47.66
C GLY A 215 -12.72 -4.50 48.40
N THR A 216 -12.26 -5.70 48.04
CA THR A 216 -11.29 -6.46 48.87
C THR A 216 -9.81 -6.28 48.50
N LYS A 217 -9.45 -5.30 47.67
CA LYS A 217 -8.05 -4.93 47.41
C LYS A 217 -7.81 -3.45 47.67
N SER A 218 -6.81 -3.15 48.51
CA SER A 218 -6.28 -1.80 48.74
C SER A 218 -6.04 -1.09 47.41
N VAL A 219 -6.42 0.18 47.34
CA VAL A 219 -6.22 1.06 46.18
C VAL A 219 -4.71 1.24 45.98
N PRO A 220 -4.08 0.71 44.91
CA PRO A 220 -2.71 1.04 44.54
C PRO A 220 -2.68 2.48 44.02
N GLU A 221 -1.56 3.15 44.23
CA GLU A 221 -1.37 4.59 43.96
C GLU A 221 -1.46 4.99 42.47
N ASN A 222 -1.59 4.05 41.52
CA ASN A 222 -1.70 4.35 40.08
C ASN A 222 -2.82 3.53 39.38
N PRO A 223 -3.92 4.16 38.93
CA PRO A 223 -5.02 3.50 38.22
C PRO A 223 -4.63 2.89 36.86
N ALA A 224 -3.68 3.51 36.15
CA ALA A 224 -3.31 3.10 34.79
C ALA A 224 -2.60 1.74 34.73
N SER A 225 -2.00 1.27 35.84
CA SER A 225 -1.35 -0.05 35.91
C SER A 225 -2.33 -1.23 36.08
N ARG A 226 -3.63 -0.96 36.15
CA ARG A 226 -4.68 -1.99 36.30
C ARG A 226 -5.36 -2.41 35.00
N VAL A 227 -5.27 -1.61 33.94
CA VAL A 227 -5.93 -1.90 32.66
C VAL A 227 -4.88 -2.45 31.70
N ASN A 228 -4.98 -3.74 31.38
CA ASN A 228 -4.18 -4.29 30.29
C ASN A 228 -4.84 -3.89 28.97
N LEU A 229 -4.24 -2.96 28.23
CA LEU A 229 -4.81 -2.50 26.97
C LEU A 229 -4.82 -3.60 25.88
N GLU A 230 -3.99 -4.64 26.03
CA GLU A 230 -4.01 -5.82 25.17
C GLU A 230 -5.26 -6.69 25.36
N ASP A 231 -6.00 -6.50 26.46
CA ASP A 231 -7.29 -7.18 26.68
C ASP A 231 -8.41 -6.59 25.81
N TYR A 232 -8.14 -5.54 25.03
CA TYR A 232 -9.13 -4.89 24.16
C TYR A 232 -8.74 -5.04 22.70
N ARG A 233 -9.74 -5.37 21.89
CA ARG A 233 -9.62 -5.45 20.45
C ARG A 233 -10.45 -4.36 19.80
N ILE A 234 -9.84 -3.62 18.89
CA ILE A 234 -10.53 -2.68 18.03
C ILE A 234 -10.94 -3.39 16.75
N VAL A 235 -12.18 -3.20 16.32
CA VAL A 235 -12.70 -3.76 15.06
C VAL A 235 -13.25 -2.63 14.21
N PHE A 236 -12.72 -2.52 13.01
CA PHE A 236 -13.20 -1.59 12.00
C PHE A 236 -14.17 -2.32 11.08
N HIS A 237 -15.30 -1.68 10.81
CA HIS A 237 -16.32 -2.16 9.88
C HIS A 237 -16.47 -1.14 8.76
N TYR A 238 -16.20 -1.54 7.52
CA TYR A 238 -16.58 -0.73 6.37
C TYR A 238 -18.10 -0.79 6.19
N VAL A 239 -18.75 0.37 6.34
CA VAL A 239 -20.19 0.51 6.12
C VAL A 239 -20.43 0.83 4.65
N GLY A 240 -21.09 -0.09 3.95
CA GLY A 240 -21.30 0.02 2.50
C GLY A 240 -20.14 -0.59 1.73
N PHE A 241 -19.45 0.22 0.91
CA PHE A 241 -18.46 -0.24 -0.05
C PHE A 241 -17.03 0.16 0.36
N MET A 242 -16.11 -0.80 0.31
CA MET A 242 -14.67 -0.59 0.40
C MET A 242 -14.05 -0.80 -0.98
N PRO A 243 -13.43 0.21 -1.61
CA PRO A 243 -12.69 0.03 -2.84
C PRO A 243 -11.57 -0.99 -2.67
N ASP A 244 -11.62 -2.09 -3.41
CA ASP A 244 -10.69 -3.22 -3.29
C ASP A 244 -9.91 -3.51 -4.58
N THR A 245 -10.33 -2.92 -5.70
CA THR A 245 -9.75 -3.19 -7.01
C THR A 245 -9.39 -1.89 -7.73
N TYR A 246 -8.17 -1.78 -8.21
CA TYR A 246 -7.62 -0.61 -8.89
C TYR A 246 -7.15 -0.91 -10.31
N SER A 247 -7.40 0.01 -11.24
CA SER A 247 -7.02 -0.15 -12.64
C SER A 247 -5.91 0.83 -13.02
N MET A 248 -4.76 0.30 -13.45
CA MET A 248 -3.64 1.09 -13.97
C MET A 248 -4.03 1.86 -15.25
N PHE A 249 -4.91 1.29 -16.08
CA PHE A 249 -5.32 1.90 -17.35
C PHE A 249 -6.25 3.10 -17.16
N THR A 250 -7.03 3.12 -16.09
CA THR A 250 -7.97 4.22 -15.82
C THR A 250 -7.56 5.08 -14.63
N ASP A 251 -6.46 4.72 -13.96
CA ASP A 251 -5.88 5.37 -12.79
C ASP A 251 -6.90 5.61 -11.65
N LYS A 252 -7.79 4.65 -11.43
CA LYS A 252 -8.86 4.74 -10.43
C LYS A 252 -9.31 3.36 -9.93
N PRO A 253 -9.99 3.32 -8.78
CA PRO A 253 -10.73 2.13 -8.37
C PRO A 253 -11.80 1.74 -9.40
N VAL A 254 -12.00 0.44 -9.60
CA VAL A 254 -12.94 -0.12 -10.58
C VAL A 254 -13.90 -1.16 -9.99
N ASP A 255 -13.64 -1.64 -8.78
CA ASP A 255 -14.53 -2.53 -8.03
C ASP A 255 -14.46 -2.25 -6.51
N SER A 256 -15.37 -2.84 -5.76
CA SER A 256 -15.47 -2.70 -4.31
C SER A 256 -16.14 -3.89 -3.64
N SER A 257 -15.73 -4.18 -2.41
CA SER A 257 -16.34 -5.19 -1.53
C SER A 257 -17.25 -4.57 -0.48
N THR A 258 -18.19 -5.36 0.04
CA THR A 258 -19.10 -4.97 1.14
C THR A 258 -18.91 -5.85 2.36
N GLY A 259 -19.21 -5.34 3.55
CA GLY A 259 -19.13 -6.14 4.79
C GLY A 259 -17.69 -6.44 5.22
N VAL A 260 -16.72 -5.67 4.72
CA VAL A 260 -15.30 -5.83 5.05
C VAL A 260 -15.05 -5.35 6.47
N THR A 261 -14.25 -6.12 7.20
CA THR A 261 -13.83 -5.80 8.56
C THR A 261 -12.35 -6.10 8.75
N PHE A 262 -11.68 -5.34 9.59
CA PHE A 262 -10.34 -5.68 10.08
C PHE A 262 -10.23 -5.38 11.57
N SER A 263 -9.25 -6.00 12.23
CA SER A 263 -9.00 -5.79 13.66
C SER A 263 -7.63 -5.16 13.89
N SER A 264 -7.51 -4.43 14.98
CA SER A 264 -6.26 -3.82 15.43
C SER A 264 -6.18 -3.82 16.95
N ALA A 265 -5.01 -3.45 17.46
CA ALA A 265 -4.76 -3.26 18.88
C ALA A 265 -4.63 -1.77 19.20
N LEU A 266 -4.97 -1.40 20.43
CA LEU A 266 -4.75 -0.05 20.94
C LEU A 266 -3.25 0.25 21.03
N LYS A 267 -2.80 1.25 20.27
CA LYS A 267 -1.42 1.75 20.34
C LYS A 267 -1.38 3.09 21.06
N VAL A 268 -0.96 3.08 22.31
CA VAL A 268 -0.82 4.30 23.13
C VAL A 268 0.19 5.25 22.50
N LEU A 269 -0.25 6.49 22.28
CA LEU A 269 0.61 7.57 21.77
C LEU A 269 1.09 8.47 22.90
N ASN A 270 0.19 8.79 23.85
CA ASN A 270 0.47 9.55 25.05
C ASN A 270 -0.57 9.25 26.13
N ASN A 271 -0.61 10.03 27.22
CA ASN A 271 -1.52 9.80 28.34
C ASN A 271 -3.01 10.07 28.05
N ARG A 272 -3.34 10.65 26.90
CA ARG A 272 -4.72 10.94 26.47
C ARG A 272 -5.08 10.34 25.12
N GLU A 273 -4.09 10.05 24.30
CA GLU A 273 -4.31 9.57 22.93
C GLU A 273 -3.76 8.17 22.70
N ALA A 274 -4.52 7.41 21.90
CA ALA A 274 -4.11 6.14 21.34
C ALA A 274 -4.55 6.06 19.88
N SER A 275 -3.71 5.49 19.03
CA SER A 275 -4.12 5.06 17.70
C SER A 275 -4.99 3.82 17.84
N LEU A 276 -6.17 3.87 17.23
CA LEU A 276 -7.12 2.77 17.19
C LEU A 276 -6.79 1.82 16.05
N GLY A 277 -6.24 2.33 14.95
CA GLY A 277 -5.92 1.58 13.75
C GLY A 277 -5.93 2.48 12.52
N PHE A 278 -5.41 1.95 11.43
CA PHE A 278 -5.31 2.64 10.15
C PHE A 278 -5.56 1.68 9.00
N ASP A 279 -5.76 2.20 7.80
CA ASP A 279 -5.86 1.38 6.59
C ASP A 279 -5.42 2.15 5.34
N TYR A 280 -5.18 1.40 4.26
CA TYR A 280 -4.88 1.92 2.93
C TYR A 280 -6.05 1.65 1.99
N VAL A 281 -6.55 2.71 1.36
CA VAL A 281 -7.73 2.63 0.49
C VAL A 281 -7.36 3.12 -0.90
N PHE A 282 -7.75 2.36 -1.93
CA PHE A 282 -7.61 2.82 -3.31
C PHE A 282 -8.49 4.04 -3.55
N VAL A 283 -7.86 5.11 -4.03
CA VAL A 283 -8.54 6.36 -4.31
C VAL A 283 -8.24 6.84 -5.72
N ASN A 284 -9.21 7.51 -6.30
CA ASN A 284 -8.95 8.29 -7.50
C ASN A 284 -8.10 9.53 -7.13
N GLY A 285 -7.61 10.26 -8.13
CA GLY A 285 -6.84 11.49 -7.87
C GLY A 285 -7.64 12.67 -7.28
N LYS A 286 -8.89 12.46 -6.87
CA LYS A 286 -9.77 13.47 -6.24
C LYS A 286 -10.08 13.08 -4.81
N GLU A 287 -10.62 14.02 -4.06
CA GLU A 287 -11.17 13.72 -2.74
C GLU A 287 -12.33 12.73 -2.86
N SER A 288 -12.33 11.78 -1.94
CA SER A 288 -13.30 10.70 -1.81
C SER A 288 -13.49 10.39 -0.33
N ALA A 289 -14.33 9.42 0.00
CA ALA A 289 -14.48 8.98 1.38
C ALA A 289 -14.84 7.51 1.44
N VAL A 290 -14.54 6.91 2.58
CA VAL A 290 -15.09 5.63 3.02
C VAL A 290 -15.90 5.86 4.28
N THR A 291 -16.93 5.06 4.50
CA THR A 291 -17.67 5.09 5.76
C THR A 291 -17.24 3.92 6.62
N ILE A 292 -16.83 4.19 7.86
CA ILE A 292 -16.42 3.16 8.82
C ILE A 292 -17.24 3.24 10.11
N GLN A 293 -17.38 2.11 10.80
CA GLN A 293 -17.75 2.04 12.21
C GLN A 293 -16.61 1.40 12.99
N ILE A 294 -16.42 1.86 14.22
CA ILE A 294 -15.35 1.39 15.09
C ILE A 294 -15.98 0.75 16.32
N GLY A 295 -15.79 -0.54 16.46
CA GLY A 295 -16.20 -1.34 17.60
C GLY A 295 -15.02 -1.60 18.54
N ILE A 296 -15.31 -1.67 19.83
CA ILE A 296 -14.34 -2.02 20.87
C ILE A 296 -14.86 -3.22 21.61
N LEU A 297 -14.06 -4.28 21.63
CA LEU A 297 -14.41 -5.52 22.30
C LEU A 297 -13.44 -5.76 23.45
N ASP A 298 -13.96 -6.30 24.56
CA ASP A 298 -13.11 -6.87 25.61
C ASP A 298 -12.56 -8.25 25.19
N LYS A 299 -11.72 -8.82 26.05
CA LYS A 299 -11.10 -10.14 25.87
C LYS A 299 -12.10 -11.29 25.80
N GLU A 300 -13.31 -11.10 26.34
CA GLU A 300 -14.41 -12.06 26.24
C GLU A 300 -15.19 -11.91 24.91
N GLY A 301 -14.89 -10.90 24.10
CA GLY A 301 -15.59 -10.59 22.86
C GLY A 301 -16.86 -9.77 23.05
N THR A 302 -17.09 -9.22 24.24
CA THR A 302 -18.22 -8.33 24.51
C THR A 302 -17.96 -6.96 23.91
N GLN A 303 -18.89 -6.45 23.12
CA GLN A 303 -18.80 -5.10 22.59
C GLN A 303 -19.03 -4.06 23.69
N LEU A 304 -17.99 -3.28 24.00
CA LEU A 304 -18.01 -2.21 25.00
C LEU A 304 -18.47 -0.87 24.44
N SER A 305 -18.14 -0.62 23.18
CA SER A 305 -18.43 0.62 22.45
C SER A 305 -18.55 0.31 20.97
N LEU A 306 -19.37 1.12 20.29
CA LEU A 306 -19.51 1.13 18.84
C LEU A 306 -19.88 2.54 18.40
N THR A 307 -19.13 3.10 17.46
CA THR A 307 -19.43 4.42 16.92
C THR A 307 -20.64 4.40 15.99
N GLN A 308 -21.26 5.58 15.80
CA GLN A 308 -22.05 5.80 14.59
C GLN A 308 -21.17 5.66 13.34
N PRO A 309 -21.74 5.43 12.14
CA PRO A 309 -20.96 5.45 10.91
C PRO A 309 -20.27 6.81 10.71
N ILE A 310 -18.97 6.78 10.43
CA ILE A 310 -18.13 7.95 10.24
C ILE A 310 -17.65 7.95 8.80
N GLU A 311 -17.97 9.01 8.07
CA GLU A 311 -17.42 9.25 6.74
C GLU A 311 -16.01 9.84 6.88
N VAL A 312 -15.00 9.05 6.52
CA VAL A 312 -13.58 9.41 6.60
C VAL A 312 -13.14 10.00 5.26
N PRO A 313 -12.72 11.27 5.21
CA PRO A 313 -12.21 11.88 3.99
C PRO A 313 -10.89 11.24 3.57
N LEU A 314 -10.76 10.97 2.27
CA LEU A 314 -9.59 10.34 1.68
C LEU A 314 -9.11 11.12 0.46
N LYS A 315 -7.79 11.22 0.36
CA LYS A 315 -7.13 11.84 -0.78
C LYS A 315 -5.84 11.11 -1.09
N ARG A 316 -5.58 10.91 -2.38
CA ARG A 316 -4.38 10.19 -2.85
C ARG A 316 -3.11 10.80 -2.24
N ASN A 317 -2.21 9.92 -1.80
CA ASN A 317 -0.95 10.30 -1.15
C ASN A 317 -1.10 11.19 0.11
N HIS A 318 -2.29 11.20 0.74
CA HIS A 318 -2.49 11.84 2.04
C HIS A 318 -2.64 10.80 3.14
N HIS A 319 -2.07 11.14 4.30
CA HIS A 319 -2.31 10.45 5.56
C HIS A 319 -3.39 11.22 6.32
N THR A 320 -4.65 10.82 6.15
CA THR A 320 -5.78 11.39 6.88
C THR A 320 -5.70 10.96 8.34
N ILE A 321 -5.55 11.93 9.24
CA ILE A 321 -5.64 11.68 10.68
C ILE A 321 -7.04 12.09 11.14
N LEU A 322 -7.80 11.15 11.67
CA LEU A 322 -9.11 11.42 12.26
C LEU A 322 -9.01 11.35 13.78
N ARG A 323 -9.09 12.50 14.46
CA ARG A 323 -9.07 12.60 15.92
C ARG A 323 -10.46 12.74 16.50
N GLY A 324 -10.76 12.08 17.62
CA GLY A 324 -12.07 12.18 18.26
C GLY A 324 -12.20 11.36 19.54
N LYS A 325 -13.40 11.37 20.12
CA LYS A 325 -13.76 10.55 21.28
C LYS A 325 -14.44 9.25 20.84
N PHE A 326 -13.65 8.19 20.65
CA PHE A 326 -14.15 6.92 20.12
C PHE A 326 -14.29 5.84 21.19
N LEU A 327 -13.43 5.84 22.21
CA LEU A 327 -13.44 4.79 23.23
C LEU A 327 -14.69 4.81 24.10
N MET A 328 -15.22 6.01 24.31
CA MET A 328 -16.38 6.25 25.16
C MET A 328 -17.68 6.38 24.35
N SER A 329 -17.64 6.12 23.04
CA SER A 329 -18.83 6.19 22.18
C SER A 329 -19.85 5.10 22.55
N GLU A 330 -21.12 5.48 22.66
CA GLU A 330 -22.23 4.54 22.80
C GLU A 330 -23.04 4.58 21.51
N ALA A 331 -23.28 3.41 20.90
CA ALA A 331 -24.14 3.33 19.73
C ALA A 331 -25.56 3.73 20.14
N SER A 332 -25.98 4.95 19.79
CA SER A 332 -27.37 5.37 19.92
C SER A 332 -28.22 4.54 18.95
N GLY A 333 -28.81 3.45 19.45
CA GLY A 333 -29.80 2.66 18.71
C GLY A 333 -29.74 1.13 18.82
N GLY A 334 -28.83 0.55 19.61
CA GLY A 334 -28.85 -0.88 19.91
C GLY A 334 -29.40 -1.15 21.30
N VAL A 335 -30.35 -2.09 21.46
CA VAL A 335 -30.77 -2.57 22.78
C VAL A 335 -29.53 -3.14 23.49
N ILE A 336 -29.01 -2.39 24.46
CA ILE A 336 -28.04 -2.93 25.40
C ILE A 336 -28.83 -3.82 26.34
N ILE A 337 -28.81 -5.13 26.10
CA ILE A 337 -29.21 -6.10 27.11
C ILE A 337 -28.11 -6.04 28.16
N ASN A 338 -28.38 -5.39 29.29
CA ASN A 338 -27.55 -5.49 30.46
C ASN A 338 -27.77 -6.90 31.07
N PRO A 339 -26.81 -7.83 30.99
CA PRO A 339 -26.99 -9.19 31.50
C PRO A 339 -27.01 -9.26 33.03
N ASP A 340 -26.68 -8.16 33.72
CA ASP A 340 -26.61 -8.06 35.19
C ASP A 340 -27.79 -7.26 35.79
N PHE A 341 -28.84 -6.97 35.01
CA PHE A 341 -29.97 -6.14 35.46
C PHE A 341 -31.21 -6.99 35.81
N ASP A 342 -31.57 -7.02 37.09
CA ASP A 342 -32.68 -7.82 37.67
C ASP A 342 -33.94 -6.98 37.95
N GLY A 343 -34.22 -5.96 37.13
CA GLY A 343 -35.30 -4.99 37.35
C GLY A 343 -36.37 -4.99 36.24
N ASP A 344 -37.64 -5.06 36.65
CA ASP A 344 -38.82 -5.03 35.78
C ASP A 344 -38.91 -3.76 34.89
N TYR A 345 -39.30 -3.93 33.63
CA TYR A 345 -39.58 -2.83 32.70
C TYR A 345 -40.94 -2.19 33.01
N ASN A 346 -40.95 -0.88 33.26
CA ASN A 346 -42.10 -0.03 32.94
C ASN A 346 -41.80 0.71 31.63
N LEU A 347 -42.40 0.25 30.54
CA LEU A 347 -42.38 0.96 29.27
C LEU A 347 -43.32 2.17 29.36
N VAL A 348 -42.74 3.38 29.39
CA VAL A 348 -43.50 4.62 29.20
C VAL A 348 -43.23 5.10 27.78
N PHE A 349 -44.26 5.05 26.94
CA PHE A 349 -44.25 5.68 25.62
C PHE A 349 -44.83 7.11 25.74
N PRO A 350 -44.28 8.09 24.98
CA PRO A 350 -44.81 9.45 24.92
C PRO A 350 -46.22 9.54 24.31
#